data_AF-A0A3C1JE19-F1
#
_entry.id   AF-A0A3C1JE19-F1
#
_cell.length_a   1.000
_cell.length_b   1.000
_cell.length_c   1.000
_cell.angle_alpha   90.00
_cell.angle_beta   90.00
_cell.angle_gamma   90.00
#
_symmetry.space_group_name_H-M   'P 1'
#
loop_
_entity.id
_entity.type
_entity.pdbx_description
1 polymer ?
#
loop_
_entity_poly.entity_id
_entity_poly.type
_entity_poly.pdbx_seq_one_letter_code
_entity_poly.pdbx_strand_id
1 'polypeptide(L)'
;MTHKKLALAALVSCVILPGFVSAQTSRQSALLEKYGSSASALGVNADGLKASPIPQPMAQPVAVPQQFSGAEPISYSGTAVTLWYALGAQITDNAPWTNTPAFEAISDRVMAASKSRAYPARQAGQPSLFTDPGFIAEYEQATGARFTTGNSARFLINGPASFEVKDALIRSAKKSLLISSWAFYDDTTGYQAAQMLIAKKKEGLDVKVMVDKKVKVGHGKKVVEMMKKAGIEVLEVQESRAN
;
A
#
# COMPACT_ATOMS: atom_id res chain seq x y z
N MET A 1 21.96 40.52 32.09
CA MET A 1 22.31 39.09 32.22
C MET A 1 21.08 38.33 32.69
N THR A 2 20.40 37.61 31.80
CA THR A 2 19.51 36.49 32.16
C THR A 2 19.26 35.65 30.91
N HIS A 3 20.28 34.85 30.55
CA HIS A 3 20.08 33.66 29.74
C HIS A 3 19.34 32.62 30.58
N LYS A 4 18.28 31.99 30.04
CA LYS A 4 18.13 30.52 29.98
C LYS A 4 16.75 30.09 29.47
N LYS A 5 16.80 29.22 28.44
CA LYS A 5 15.83 28.19 28.03
C LYS A 5 14.68 28.61 27.10
N LEU A 6 15.03 28.85 25.83
CA LEU A 6 14.28 28.23 24.74
C LEU A 6 14.35 26.70 24.94
N ALA A 7 13.27 26.09 25.40
CA ALA A 7 13.11 24.65 25.35
C ALA A 7 12.65 24.28 23.95
N LEU A 8 13.62 24.04 23.06
CA LEU A 8 13.42 23.38 21.78
C LEU A 8 13.03 21.92 22.07
N ALA A 9 11.74 21.65 22.22
CA ALA A 9 11.22 20.30 22.33
C ALA A 9 11.19 19.65 20.94
N ALA A 10 12.36 19.27 20.43
CA ALA A 10 12.47 18.30 19.35
C ALA A 10 12.20 16.90 19.96
N LEU A 11 10.93 16.53 20.05
CA LEU A 11 10.52 15.16 20.41
C LEU A 11 10.88 14.21 19.26
N VAL A 12 12.12 13.73 19.27
CA VAL A 12 12.55 12.56 18.49
C VAL A 12 11.96 11.32 19.15
N SER A 13 10.68 11.04 18.87
CA SER A 13 9.91 9.94 19.47
C SER A 13 10.12 8.58 18.77
N CYS A 14 11.21 8.38 18.01
CA CYS A 14 11.40 7.18 17.18
C CYS A 14 12.41 6.16 17.72
N VAL A 15 12.85 6.22 18.99
CA VAL A 15 13.97 5.36 19.45
C VAL A 15 13.60 4.24 20.42
N ILE A 16 12.32 4.04 20.80
CA ILE A 16 11.98 2.91 21.69
C ILE A 16 10.73 2.20 21.21
N LEU A 17 10.88 1.21 20.32
CA LEU A 17 9.86 0.15 20.14
C LEU A 17 10.47 -1.26 19.99
N PRO A 18 11.19 -1.82 20.99
CA PRO A 18 11.46 -3.26 21.03
C PRO A 18 10.19 -4.08 21.37
N GLY A 19 9.12 -3.43 21.86
CA GLY A 19 7.91 -4.10 22.35
C GLY A 19 6.87 -4.51 21.30
N PHE A 20 6.99 -4.08 20.04
CA PHE A 20 5.97 -4.36 19.02
C PHE A 20 6.11 -5.71 18.30
N VAL A 21 7.28 -6.36 18.37
CA VAL A 21 7.53 -7.61 17.63
C VAL A 21 6.88 -8.84 18.31
N SER A 22 6.78 -8.84 19.64
CA SER A 22 6.20 -9.95 20.41
C SER A 22 4.65 -10.00 20.37
N ALA A 23 3.99 -8.87 20.14
CA ALA A 23 2.53 -8.78 20.15
C ALA A 23 1.84 -9.27 18.85
N GLN A 24 2.60 -9.50 17.76
CA GLN A 24 2.02 -9.87 16.47
C GLN A 24 1.60 -11.35 16.37
N THR A 25 2.24 -12.27 17.09
CA THR A 25 1.98 -13.71 16.95
C THR A 25 0.88 -14.22 17.88
N SER A 26 0.79 -13.74 19.12
CA SER A 26 -0.22 -14.22 20.09
C SER A 26 -1.64 -13.71 19.84
N ARG A 27 -1.80 -12.61 19.09
CA ARG A 27 -3.10 -12.08 18.66
C ARG A 27 -3.60 -12.68 17.35
N GLN A 28 -2.81 -13.50 16.67
CA GLN A 28 -3.07 -13.90 15.29
C GLN A 28 -4.21 -14.91 15.15
N SER A 29 -4.22 -15.96 15.98
CA SER A 29 -5.32 -16.93 16.02
C SER A 29 -6.63 -16.28 16.45
N ALA A 30 -6.58 -15.45 17.50
CA ALA A 30 -7.73 -14.71 17.98
C ALA A 30 -8.29 -13.71 16.95
N LEU A 31 -7.43 -13.05 16.15
CA LEU A 31 -7.87 -12.15 15.08
C LEU A 31 -8.49 -12.94 13.91
N LEU A 32 -7.88 -14.04 13.48
CA LEU A 32 -8.44 -14.88 12.42
C LEU A 32 -9.76 -15.53 12.84
N GLU A 33 -9.89 -15.95 14.10
CA GLU A 33 -11.15 -16.44 14.69
C GLU A 33 -12.20 -15.33 14.77
N LYS A 34 -11.79 -14.10 15.13
CA LYS A 34 -12.68 -12.93 15.13
C LYS A 34 -13.14 -12.52 13.73
N TYR A 35 -12.29 -12.65 12.71
CA TYR A 35 -12.68 -12.41 11.32
C TYR A 35 -13.51 -13.58 10.76
N GLY A 36 -13.22 -14.83 11.13
CA GLY A 36 -14.01 -16.00 10.77
C GLY A 36 -15.43 -15.96 11.35
N SER A 37 -15.57 -15.51 12.61
CA SER A 37 -16.87 -15.28 13.25
C SER A 37 -17.62 -14.09 12.63
N SER A 38 -16.93 -13.01 12.26
CA SER A 38 -17.52 -11.88 11.53
C SER A 38 -17.98 -12.28 10.12
N ALA A 39 -17.22 -13.11 9.42
CA ALA A 39 -17.61 -13.67 8.12
C ALA A 39 -18.83 -14.60 8.25
N SER A 40 -18.85 -15.45 9.28
CA SER A 40 -20.00 -16.30 9.60
C SER A 40 -21.27 -15.49 9.89
N ALA A 41 -21.13 -14.35 10.58
CA ALA A 41 -22.24 -13.41 10.83
C ALA A 41 -22.77 -12.72 9.55
N LEU A 42 -21.99 -12.70 8.47
CA LEU A 42 -22.42 -12.25 7.14
C LEU A 42 -23.05 -13.38 6.30
N GLY A 43 -23.29 -14.56 6.90
CA GLY A 43 -23.76 -15.75 6.18
C GLY A 43 -22.69 -16.38 5.27
N VAL A 44 -21.43 -15.95 5.41
CA VAL A 44 -20.31 -16.47 4.63
C VAL A 44 -19.66 -17.61 5.42
N ASN A 45 -19.79 -18.83 4.90
CA ASN A 45 -19.05 -19.97 5.44
C ASN A 45 -17.55 -19.78 5.14
N ALA A 46 -16.81 -19.29 6.12
CA ALA A 46 -15.37 -19.04 6.02
C ALA A 46 -14.58 -20.33 5.74
N ASP A 47 -15.04 -21.48 6.23
CA ASP A 47 -14.41 -22.79 6.00
C ASP A 47 -14.63 -23.30 4.56
N GLY A 48 -15.67 -22.80 3.88
CA GLY A 48 -15.98 -23.09 2.49
C GLY A 48 -15.24 -22.22 1.47
N LEU A 49 -14.65 -21.09 1.90
CA LEU A 49 -13.86 -20.20 1.03
C LEU A 49 -12.48 -20.80 0.80
N LYS A 50 -12.39 -21.76 -0.12
CA LYS A 50 -11.08 -22.25 -0.61
C LYS A 50 -10.43 -21.17 -1.47
N ALA A 51 -9.40 -20.54 -0.92
CA ALA A 51 -8.52 -19.66 -1.70
C ALA A 51 -8.03 -20.37 -2.95
N SER A 52 -8.03 -19.66 -4.09
CA SER A 52 -7.42 -20.17 -5.33
C SER A 52 -6.02 -20.73 -5.04
N PRO A 53 -5.66 -21.87 -5.64
CA PRO A 53 -4.34 -22.45 -5.45
C PRO A 53 -3.29 -21.46 -5.93
N ILE A 54 -2.25 -21.26 -5.11
CA ILE A 54 -1.12 -20.46 -5.53
C ILE A 54 -0.29 -21.36 -6.44
N PRO A 55 0.03 -20.89 -7.66
CA PRO A 55 0.98 -21.59 -8.52
C PRO A 55 2.23 -21.93 -7.71
N GLN A 56 2.73 -23.16 -7.81
CA GLN A 56 3.91 -23.53 -7.05
C GLN A 56 5.06 -22.57 -7.40
N PRO A 57 5.89 -22.15 -6.42
CA PRO A 57 7.05 -21.32 -6.70
C PRO A 57 7.98 -22.07 -7.66
N MET A 58 7.94 -21.69 -8.94
CA MET A 58 8.84 -22.25 -9.94
C MET A 58 10.08 -21.36 -10.01
N ALA A 59 11.23 -21.96 -9.71
CA ALA A 59 12.59 -21.47 -10.00
C ALA A 59 13.30 -20.56 -8.96
N GLN A 60 14.62 -20.77 -8.97
CA GLN A 60 15.65 -20.30 -8.03
C GLN A 60 15.91 -18.79 -8.13
N PRO A 61 16.38 -18.16 -7.03
CA PRO A 61 16.73 -16.75 -7.02
C PRO A 61 17.78 -16.42 -8.09
N VAL A 62 17.51 -15.41 -8.91
CA VAL A 62 18.48 -14.85 -9.87
C VAL A 62 19.63 -14.23 -9.07
N ALA A 63 20.87 -14.48 -9.49
CA ALA A 63 22.03 -13.84 -8.90
C ALA A 63 21.88 -12.32 -8.98
N VAL A 64 21.98 -11.64 -7.83
CA VAL A 64 21.78 -10.20 -7.74
C VAL A 64 23.13 -9.49 -7.87
N PRO A 65 23.31 -8.63 -8.90
CA PRO A 65 24.53 -7.84 -9.04
C PRO A 65 24.78 -6.96 -7.82
N GLN A 66 26.04 -6.71 -7.48
CA GLN A 66 26.42 -5.95 -6.28
C GLN A 66 25.76 -4.57 -6.21
N GLN A 67 25.50 -3.92 -7.35
CA GLN A 67 24.83 -2.62 -7.42
C GLN A 67 23.36 -2.61 -6.98
N PHE A 68 22.75 -3.78 -6.80
CA PHE A 68 21.40 -4.04 -6.28
C PHE A 68 21.45 -4.86 -4.98
N SER A 69 22.64 -5.09 -4.42
CA SER A 69 22.84 -5.86 -3.20
C SER A 69 23.17 -4.93 -2.04
N GLY A 70 22.63 -5.22 -0.86
CA GLY A 70 22.84 -4.42 0.36
C GLY A 70 21.75 -3.39 0.63
N ALA A 71 21.87 -2.70 1.76
CA ALA A 71 20.95 -1.64 2.14
C ALA A 71 21.15 -0.41 1.24
N GLU A 72 20.05 0.28 0.88
CA GLU A 72 20.17 1.56 0.17
C GLU A 72 21.01 2.55 1.01
N PRO A 73 21.93 3.30 0.37
CA PRO A 73 22.70 4.31 1.07
C PRO A 73 21.79 5.43 1.58
N ILE A 74 22.08 5.95 2.78
CA ILE A 74 21.31 7.04 3.37
C ILE A 74 21.39 8.27 2.46
N SER A 75 20.23 8.73 1.98
CA SER A 75 20.13 9.96 1.20
C SER A 75 19.96 11.16 2.14
N TYR A 76 21.04 11.90 2.37
CA TYR A 76 21.01 13.14 3.16
C TYR A 76 20.18 14.23 2.49
N SER A 77 20.17 14.29 1.15
CA SER A 77 19.30 15.20 0.40
C SER A 77 17.83 14.81 0.55
N GLY A 78 17.50 13.51 0.51
CA GLY A 78 16.15 13.01 0.79
C GLY A 78 15.69 13.38 2.20
N THR A 79 16.57 13.22 3.19
CA THR A 79 16.28 13.61 4.58
C THR A 79 16.03 15.11 4.71
N ALA A 80 16.87 15.94 4.08
CA ALA A 80 16.69 17.39 4.07
C ALA A 80 15.38 17.81 3.35
N VAL A 81 15.02 17.15 2.25
CA VAL A 81 13.76 17.37 1.54
C VAL A 81 12.56 16.98 2.41
N THR A 82 12.62 15.83 3.09
CA THR A 82 11.58 15.42 4.04
C THR A 82 11.43 16.42 5.18
N LEU A 83 12.54 16.90 5.75
CA LEU A 83 12.51 17.94 6.77
C LEU A 83 11.91 19.25 6.24
N TRP A 84 12.28 19.67 5.03
CA TRP A 84 11.72 20.86 4.38
C TRP A 84 10.21 20.74 4.20
N TYR A 85 9.72 19.61 3.67
CA TYR A 85 8.28 19.40 3.51
C TYR A 85 7.54 19.26 4.83
N ALA A 86 8.15 18.61 5.83
CA ALA A 86 7.55 18.49 7.17
C ALA A 86 7.41 19.87 7.84
N LEU A 87 8.46 20.71 7.76
CA LEU A 87 8.40 22.09 8.26
C LEU A 87 7.40 22.93 7.46
N GLY A 88 7.40 22.80 6.14
CA GLY A 88 6.44 23.46 5.26
C GLY A 88 4.99 23.11 5.62
N ALA A 89 4.69 21.82 5.80
CA ALA A 89 3.37 21.36 6.24
C ALA A 89 3.01 21.90 7.63
N GLN A 90 3.92 21.86 8.60
CA GLN A 90 3.67 22.43 9.94
C GLN A 90 3.39 23.93 9.89
N ILE A 91 4.08 24.68 9.02
CA ILE A 91 3.80 26.10 8.81
C ILE A 91 2.44 26.27 8.12
N THR A 92 2.16 25.52 7.06
CA THR A 92 0.86 25.59 6.37
C THR A 92 -0.30 25.30 7.32
N ASP A 93 -0.17 24.28 8.17
CA ASP A 93 -1.24 23.81 9.05
C ASP A 93 -1.44 24.70 10.29
N ASN A 94 -0.38 25.30 10.83
CA ASN A 94 -0.44 26.04 12.10
C ASN A 94 -0.27 27.56 11.98
N ALA A 95 0.17 28.08 10.83
CA ALA A 95 0.41 29.50 10.72
C ALA A 95 -0.91 30.29 10.63
N PRO A 96 -1.08 31.36 11.43
CA PRO A 96 -2.33 32.11 11.48
C PRO A 96 -2.68 32.85 10.18
N TRP A 97 -1.77 32.92 9.20
CA TRP A 97 -1.97 33.61 7.92
C TRP A 97 -2.35 32.69 6.75
N THR A 98 -2.36 31.36 6.91
CA THR A 98 -2.58 30.42 5.80
C THR A 98 -4.05 30.05 5.60
N ASN A 99 -4.94 30.44 6.54
CA ASN A 99 -6.38 30.11 6.52
C ASN A 99 -6.66 28.61 6.28
N THR A 100 -5.71 27.74 6.63
CA THR A 100 -5.85 26.30 6.41
C THR A 100 -6.85 25.75 7.43
N PRO A 101 -7.92 25.07 7.00
CA PRO A 101 -8.89 24.50 7.92
C PRO A 101 -8.20 23.45 8.80
N ALA A 102 -8.53 23.44 10.09
CA ALA A 102 -8.03 22.43 11.02
C ALA A 102 -8.41 21.01 10.55
N PHE A 103 -7.62 20.01 10.97
CA PHE A 103 -7.86 18.61 10.64
C PHE A 103 -9.29 18.17 11.00
N GLU A 104 -9.83 18.65 12.11
CA GLU A 104 -11.19 18.39 12.57
C GLU A 104 -12.21 18.97 11.59
N ALA A 105 -12.02 20.21 11.12
CA ALA A 105 -12.93 20.83 10.16
C ALA A 105 -12.90 20.14 8.79
N ILE A 106 -11.73 19.65 8.35
CA ILE A 106 -11.61 18.82 7.15
C ILE A 106 -12.32 17.48 7.38
N SER A 107 -12.08 16.84 8.51
CA SER A 107 -12.70 15.55 8.89
C SER A 107 -14.22 15.67 8.94
N ASP A 108 -14.76 16.72 9.54
CA ASP A 108 -16.21 16.96 9.62
C ASP A 108 -16.82 17.15 8.24
N ARG A 109 -16.14 17.88 7.33
CA ARG A 109 -16.58 18.04 5.94
C ARG A 109 -16.60 16.72 5.19
N VAL A 110 -15.53 15.92 5.31
CA VAL A 110 -15.45 14.59 4.68
C VAL A 110 -16.53 13.67 5.24
N MET A 111 -16.71 13.65 6.56
CA MET A 111 -17.73 12.83 7.20
C MET A 111 -19.15 13.28 6.85
N ALA A 112 -19.40 14.59 6.71
CA ALA A 112 -20.67 15.11 6.24
C ALA A 112 -20.96 14.73 4.77
N ALA A 113 -19.92 14.67 3.93
CA ALA A 113 -20.03 14.25 2.54
C ALA A 113 -20.12 12.72 2.37
N SER A 114 -19.48 11.96 3.26
CA SER A 114 -19.38 10.49 3.18
C SER A 114 -20.54 9.75 3.87
N LYS A 115 -21.36 10.43 4.66
CA LYS A 115 -22.54 9.83 5.28
C LYS A 115 -23.66 9.70 4.25
N SER A 116 -24.00 8.47 3.86
CA SER A 116 -25.29 8.20 3.25
C SER A 116 -26.39 8.73 4.17
N ARG A 117 -27.27 9.58 3.63
CA ARG A 117 -28.45 10.05 4.37
C ARG A 117 -29.53 8.97 4.46
N ALA A 118 -29.51 8.00 3.54
CA ALA A 118 -30.46 6.89 3.49
C ALA A 118 -30.03 5.71 4.37
N TYR A 119 -28.72 5.45 4.49
CA TYR A 119 -28.16 4.31 5.22
C TYR A 119 -27.14 4.78 6.27
N PRO A 120 -27.59 5.23 7.46
CA PRO A 120 -26.69 5.71 8.50
C PRO A 120 -25.78 4.59 9.03
N ALA A 121 -24.60 4.97 9.51
CA ALA A 121 -23.64 4.05 10.10
C ALA A 121 -24.28 3.23 11.25
N ARG A 122 -24.07 1.92 11.23
CA ARG A 122 -24.58 0.98 12.22
C ARG A 122 -23.70 0.98 13.48
N GLN A 123 -24.31 0.77 14.64
CA GLN A 123 -23.57 0.61 15.89
C GLN A 123 -22.90 -0.77 15.97
N ALA A 124 -21.86 -0.89 16.80
CA ALA A 124 -21.22 -2.19 17.04
C ALA A 124 -22.24 -3.24 17.51
N GLY A 125 -22.21 -4.42 16.91
CA GLY A 125 -23.14 -5.52 17.19
C GLY A 125 -24.41 -5.53 16.31
N GLN A 126 -24.67 -4.47 15.54
CA GLN A 126 -25.74 -4.49 14.53
C GLN A 126 -25.29 -5.21 13.25
N PRO A 127 -26.23 -5.75 12.44
CA PRO A 127 -25.93 -6.30 11.13
C PRO A 127 -25.20 -5.29 10.23
N SER A 128 -24.30 -5.81 9.40
CA SER A 128 -23.54 -5.01 8.44
C SER A 128 -24.44 -4.31 7.43
N LEU A 129 -24.11 -3.08 7.03
CA LEU A 129 -24.80 -2.41 5.92
C LEU A 129 -24.65 -3.17 4.59
N PHE A 130 -23.65 -4.04 4.46
CA PHE A 130 -23.50 -4.92 3.30
C PHE A 130 -24.52 -6.08 3.26
N THR A 131 -25.48 -6.14 4.19
CA THR A 131 -26.68 -6.98 4.05
C THR A 131 -27.89 -6.21 3.52
N ASP A 132 -27.79 -4.90 3.33
CA ASP A 132 -28.86 -4.03 2.84
C ASP A 132 -28.67 -3.76 1.33
N PRO A 133 -29.56 -4.25 0.44
CA PRO A 133 -29.42 -4.04 -1.00
C PRO A 133 -29.38 -2.57 -1.40
N GLY A 134 -30.05 -1.70 -0.64
CA GLY A 134 -30.09 -0.28 -0.91
C GLY A 134 -28.74 0.40 -0.65
N PHE A 135 -28.07 0.04 0.44
CA PHE A 135 -26.71 0.51 0.72
C PHE A 135 -25.71 -0.01 -0.30
N ILE A 136 -25.82 -1.28 -0.69
CA ILE A 136 -24.97 -1.87 -1.73
C ILE A 136 -25.09 -1.05 -3.03
N ALA A 137 -26.31 -0.76 -3.48
CA ALA A 137 -26.53 0.02 -4.70
C ALA A 137 -25.92 1.44 -4.63
N GLU A 138 -26.06 2.12 -3.49
CA GLU A 138 -25.44 3.43 -3.28
C GLU A 138 -23.91 3.35 -3.30
N TYR A 139 -23.33 2.33 -2.65
CA TYR A 139 -21.89 2.11 -2.63
C TYR A 139 -21.33 1.80 -4.02
N GLU A 140 -22.01 0.96 -4.80
CA GLU A 140 -21.62 0.65 -6.18
C GLU A 140 -21.68 1.89 -7.07
N GLN A 141 -22.70 2.74 -6.89
CA GLN A 141 -22.81 4.00 -7.61
C GLN A 141 -21.68 4.98 -7.25
N ALA A 142 -21.35 5.09 -5.96
CA ALA A 142 -20.32 6.00 -5.48
C ALA A 142 -18.91 5.57 -5.90
N THR A 143 -18.64 4.26 -5.94
CA THR A 143 -17.32 3.71 -6.27
C THR A 143 -17.14 3.39 -7.75
N GLY A 144 -18.23 3.23 -8.49
CA GLY A 144 -18.22 2.71 -9.86
C GLY A 144 -17.88 1.22 -9.96
N ALA A 145 -17.75 0.51 -8.83
CA ALA A 145 -17.40 -0.90 -8.76
C ALA A 145 -18.60 -1.73 -8.29
N ARG A 146 -18.86 -2.87 -8.95
CA ARG A 146 -19.94 -3.78 -8.58
C ARG A 146 -19.45 -4.91 -7.66
N PHE A 147 -20.27 -5.31 -6.72
CA PHE A 147 -20.05 -6.51 -5.92
C PHE A 147 -20.23 -7.76 -6.78
N THR A 148 -19.34 -8.72 -6.58
CA THR A 148 -19.38 -10.03 -7.25
C THR A 148 -19.24 -11.15 -6.23
N THR A 149 -19.95 -12.24 -6.46
CA THR A 149 -19.89 -13.46 -5.65
C THR A 149 -18.95 -14.48 -6.26
N GLY A 150 -18.57 -15.51 -5.49
CA GLY A 150 -17.68 -16.59 -5.97
C GLY A 150 -16.20 -16.26 -5.95
N ASN A 151 -15.82 -15.12 -5.37
CA ASN A 151 -14.44 -14.76 -5.10
C ASN A 151 -13.88 -15.55 -3.92
N SER A 152 -12.56 -15.73 -3.89
CA SER A 152 -11.85 -16.25 -2.74
C SER A 152 -10.74 -15.27 -2.34
N ALA A 153 -10.44 -15.21 -1.04
CA ALA A 153 -9.42 -14.34 -0.49
C ALA A 153 -8.44 -15.16 0.35
N ARG A 154 -7.17 -14.74 0.35
CA ARG A 154 -6.13 -15.31 1.20
C ARG A 154 -5.36 -14.18 1.88
N PHE A 155 -5.23 -14.26 3.19
CA PHE A 155 -4.42 -13.31 3.94
C PHE A 155 -2.93 -13.64 3.80
N LEU A 156 -2.13 -12.62 3.48
CA LEU A 156 -0.67 -12.68 3.43
C LEU A 156 -0.13 -11.76 4.54
N ILE A 157 0.26 -12.36 5.66
CA ILE A 157 0.40 -11.65 6.94
C ILE A 157 1.75 -10.93 7.09
N ASN A 158 2.70 -11.15 6.17
CA ASN A 158 4.02 -10.50 6.22
C ASN A 158 4.63 -10.32 4.82
N GLY A 159 5.78 -9.62 4.80
CA GLY A 159 6.57 -9.39 3.60
C GLY A 159 6.92 -10.70 2.88
N PRO A 160 7.65 -11.64 3.50
CA PRO A 160 8.06 -12.88 2.84
C PRO A 160 6.91 -13.66 2.18
N ALA A 161 5.80 -13.86 2.89
CA ALA A 161 4.62 -14.53 2.33
C ALA A 161 4.00 -13.73 1.17
N SER A 162 3.99 -12.40 1.25
CA SER A 162 3.50 -11.55 0.16
C SER A 162 4.39 -11.64 -1.08
N PHE A 163 5.71 -11.55 -0.90
CA PHE A 163 6.69 -11.64 -2.00
C PHE A 163 6.65 -13.01 -2.67
N GLU A 164 6.66 -14.11 -1.91
CA GLU A 164 6.60 -15.46 -2.46
C GLU A 164 5.39 -15.66 -3.40
N VAL A 165 4.22 -15.25 -2.93
CA VAL A 165 2.96 -15.38 -3.68
C VAL A 165 2.93 -14.46 -4.89
N LYS A 166 3.33 -13.20 -4.73
CA LYS A 166 3.43 -12.24 -5.84
C LYS A 166 4.36 -12.75 -6.94
N ASP A 167 5.52 -13.26 -6.56
CA ASP A 167 6.53 -13.76 -7.50
C ASP A 167 6.05 -15.02 -8.21
N ALA A 168 5.36 -15.91 -7.51
CA ALA A 168 4.69 -17.07 -8.12
C ALA A 168 3.61 -16.64 -9.12
N LEU A 169 2.79 -15.63 -8.80
CA LEU A 169 1.77 -15.10 -9.70
C LEU A 169 2.40 -14.51 -10.97
N ILE A 170 3.45 -13.69 -10.85
CA ILE A 170 4.18 -13.12 -11.99
C ILE A 170 4.70 -14.25 -12.90
N ARG A 171 5.35 -15.26 -12.32
CA ARG A 171 5.92 -16.38 -13.08
C ARG A 171 4.87 -17.28 -13.74
N SER A 172 3.68 -17.38 -13.14
CA SER A 172 2.59 -18.18 -13.68
C SER A 172 1.73 -17.45 -14.72
N ALA A 173 1.92 -16.14 -14.90
CA ALA A 173 1.10 -15.33 -15.78
C ALA A 173 1.15 -15.86 -17.23
N LYS A 174 0.00 -15.84 -17.90
CA LYS A 174 -0.19 -16.41 -19.25
C LYS A 174 -0.66 -15.42 -20.32
N LYS A 175 -1.16 -14.24 -19.93
CA LYS A 175 -1.79 -13.29 -20.85
C LYS A 175 -1.19 -11.90 -20.71
N SER A 176 -1.31 -11.31 -19.53
CA SER A 176 -0.84 -9.96 -19.25
C SER A 176 -0.44 -9.80 -17.80
N LEU A 177 0.38 -8.77 -17.55
CA LEU A 177 0.79 -8.29 -16.24
C LEU A 177 0.64 -6.78 -16.21
N LEU A 178 -0.37 -6.29 -15.49
CA LEU A 178 -0.61 -4.88 -15.26
C LEU A 178 -0.28 -4.58 -13.80
N ILE A 179 0.77 -3.80 -13.57
CA ILE A 179 1.30 -3.58 -12.23
C ILE A 179 1.22 -2.09 -11.90
N SER A 180 0.58 -1.77 -10.79
CA SER A 180 0.69 -0.47 -10.16
C SER A 180 1.40 -0.65 -8.82
N SER A 181 2.52 0.05 -8.64
CA SER A 181 3.26 0.05 -7.38
C SER A 181 3.72 1.45 -7.06
N TRP A 182 3.64 1.81 -5.77
CA TRP A 182 4.18 3.08 -5.29
C TRP A 182 5.71 3.15 -5.52
N ALA A 183 6.43 2.04 -5.30
CA ALA A 183 7.87 1.96 -5.47
C ALA A 183 8.32 0.68 -6.18
N PHE A 184 9.40 0.82 -6.95
CA PHE A 184 10.39 -0.23 -7.18
C PHE A 184 11.71 0.31 -6.64
N TYR A 185 12.43 -0.47 -5.84
CA TYR A 185 13.70 -0.05 -5.26
C TYR A 185 14.88 -0.56 -6.08
N ASP A 186 15.99 0.17 -6.08
CA ASP A 186 17.26 -0.23 -6.67
C ASP A 186 18.00 -1.22 -5.77
N ASP A 187 17.25 -2.22 -5.27
CA ASP A 187 17.68 -3.25 -4.34
C ASP A 187 17.41 -4.67 -4.88
N THR A 188 17.65 -5.66 -4.03
CA THR A 188 17.49 -7.08 -4.36
C THR A 188 16.05 -7.40 -4.77
N THR A 189 15.06 -6.83 -4.08
CA THR A 189 13.65 -7.12 -4.29
C THR A 189 13.13 -6.49 -5.58
N GLY A 190 13.50 -5.23 -5.85
CA GLY A 190 13.13 -4.53 -7.08
C GLY A 190 13.84 -5.10 -8.30
N TYR A 191 15.10 -5.50 -8.16
CA TYR A 191 15.84 -6.17 -9.24
C TYR A 191 15.21 -7.52 -9.61
N GLN A 192 14.92 -8.37 -8.63
CA GLN A 192 14.31 -9.68 -8.87
C GLN A 192 12.93 -9.54 -9.52
N ALA A 193 12.09 -8.62 -9.01
CA ALA A 193 10.80 -8.31 -9.60
C ALA A 193 10.95 -7.87 -11.06
N ALA A 194 11.84 -6.92 -11.34
CA ALA A 194 12.08 -6.44 -12.71
C ALA A 194 12.55 -7.56 -13.64
N GLN A 195 13.44 -8.45 -13.20
CA GLN A 195 13.88 -9.60 -14.01
C GLN A 195 12.73 -10.54 -14.37
N MET A 196 11.85 -10.85 -13.42
CA MET A 196 10.67 -11.69 -13.69
C MET A 196 9.72 -11.03 -14.69
N LEU A 197 9.48 -9.72 -14.57
CA LEU A 197 8.65 -8.97 -15.52
C LEU A 197 9.26 -8.92 -16.92
N ILE A 198 10.58 -8.71 -17.00
CA ILE A 198 11.32 -8.71 -18.25
C ILE A 198 11.29 -10.08 -18.91
N ALA A 199 11.43 -11.17 -18.14
CA ALA A 199 11.29 -12.52 -18.65
C ALA A 199 9.90 -12.74 -19.27
N LYS A 200 8.83 -12.32 -18.59
CA LYS A 200 7.46 -12.39 -19.13
C LYS A 200 7.23 -11.52 -20.35
N LYS A 201 7.83 -10.34 -20.42
CA LYS A 201 7.79 -9.51 -21.64
C LYS A 201 8.47 -10.22 -22.82
N LYS A 202 9.60 -10.89 -22.59
CA LYS A 202 10.33 -11.66 -23.62
C LYS A 202 9.57 -12.92 -24.05
N GLU A 203 8.77 -13.52 -23.17
CA GLU A 203 7.82 -14.60 -23.51
C GLU A 203 6.63 -14.10 -24.36
N GLY A 204 6.50 -12.79 -24.58
CA GLY A 204 5.47 -12.20 -25.43
C GLY A 204 4.22 -11.71 -24.68
N LEU A 205 4.22 -11.70 -23.35
CA LEU A 205 3.10 -11.17 -22.57
C LEU A 205 3.01 -9.64 -22.68
N ASP A 206 1.79 -9.12 -22.59
CA ASP A 206 1.58 -7.69 -22.40
C ASP A 206 1.91 -7.30 -20.95
N VAL A 207 3.02 -6.59 -20.77
CA VAL A 207 3.53 -6.16 -19.45
C VAL A 207 3.57 -4.65 -19.39
N LYS A 208 2.79 -4.08 -18.47
CA LYS A 208 2.70 -2.63 -18.23
C LYS A 208 2.88 -2.31 -16.76
N VAL A 209 3.62 -1.26 -16.47
CA VAL A 209 3.98 -0.85 -15.11
C VAL A 209 3.63 0.61 -14.91
N MET A 210 2.95 0.91 -13.80
CA MET A 210 2.65 2.26 -13.34
C MET A 210 3.40 2.50 -12.02
N VAL A 211 4.15 3.60 -11.95
CA VAL A 211 4.96 3.98 -10.78
C VAL A 211 4.81 5.45 -10.44
N ASP A 212 5.02 5.79 -9.16
CA ASP A 212 5.16 7.18 -8.75
C ASP A 212 6.50 7.75 -9.26
N LYS A 213 6.42 8.87 -9.99
CA LYS A 213 7.58 9.52 -10.61
C LYS A 213 8.58 10.04 -9.58
N LYS A 214 8.12 10.63 -8.47
CA LYS A 214 9.00 11.20 -7.43
C LYS A 214 9.74 10.07 -6.71
N VAL A 215 9.03 9.00 -6.37
CA VAL A 215 9.61 7.83 -5.70
C VAL A 215 10.64 7.16 -6.60
N LYS A 216 10.33 6.95 -7.88
CA LYS A 216 11.28 6.40 -8.86
C LYS A 216 12.56 7.23 -8.96
N VAL A 217 12.49 8.56 -8.89
CA VAL A 217 13.68 9.42 -8.94
C VAL A 217 14.60 9.19 -7.74
N GLY A 218 14.04 8.94 -6.55
CA GLY A 218 14.82 8.70 -5.33
C GLY A 218 15.35 7.28 -5.19
N HIS A 219 14.53 6.29 -5.56
CA HIS A 219 14.75 4.90 -5.14
C HIS A 219 14.81 3.88 -6.28
N GLY A 220 14.17 4.13 -7.42
CA GLY A 220 13.88 3.09 -8.42
C GLY A 220 14.48 3.32 -9.80
N LYS A 221 15.41 4.26 -9.92
CA LYS A 221 15.84 4.76 -11.23
C LYS A 221 16.48 3.65 -12.06
N LYS A 222 17.36 2.82 -11.50
CA LYS A 222 18.06 1.78 -12.26
C LYS A 222 17.11 0.66 -12.68
N VAL A 223 16.28 0.17 -11.75
CA VAL A 223 15.35 -0.93 -12.03
C VAL A 223 14.25 -0.54 -13.03
N VAL A 224 13.72 0.68 -12.93
CA VAL A 224 12.70 1.17 -13.87
C VAL A 224 13.30 1.38 -15.27
N GLU A 225 14.50 1.97 -15.37
CA GLU A 225 15.16 2.13 -16.67
C GLU A 225 15.54 0.78 -17.30
N MET A 226 15.90 -0.22 -16.48
CA MET A 226 16.12 -1.59 -16.94
C MET A 226 14.83 -2.20 -17.54
N MET A 227 13.68 -2.00 -16.90
CA MET A 227 12.38 -2.46 -17.44
C MET A 227 12.04 -1.77 -18.78
N LYS A 228 12.19 -0.43 -18.86
CA LYS A 228 11.94 0.32 -20.10
C LYS A 228 12.81 -0.16 -21.25
N LYS A 229 14.12 -0.35 -21.01
CA LYS A 229 15.07 -0.83 -22.03
C LYS A 229 14.72 -2.23 -22.55
N ALA A 230 14.06 -3.05 -21.73
CA ALA A 230 13.55 -4.35 -22.12
C ALA A 230 12.19 -4.30 -22.86
N GLY A 231 11.66 -3.11 -23.15
CA GLY A 231 10.42 -2.91 -23.89
C GLY A 231 9.15 -2.97 -23.04
N ILE A 232 9.25 -2.91 -21.72
CA ILE A 232 8.08 -2.78 -20.84
C ILE A 232 7.55 -1.34 -20.92
N GLU A 233 6.23 -1.19 -21.11
CA GLU A 233 5.58 0.11 -21.06
C GLU A 233 5.51 0.59 -19.61
N VAL A 234 6.16 1.73 -19.31
CA VAL A 234 6.16 2.31 -17.96
C VAL A 234 5.49 3.67 -17.97
N LEU A 235 4.40 3.79 -17.21
CA LEU A 235 3.74 5.06 -16.92
C LEU A 235 4.27 5.63 -15.60
N GLU A 236 4.93 6.78 -15.69
CA GLU A 236 5.40 7.52 -14.52
C GLU A 236 4.34 8.55 -14.12
N VAL A 237 3.57 8.24 -13.08
CA VAL A 237 2.50 9.08 -12.59
C VAL A 237 3.08 10.18 -11.70
N GLN A 238 2.63 11.40 -11.94
CA GLN A 238 2.89 12.54 -11.08
C GLN A 238 1.54 13.13 -10.70
N GLU A 239 1.33 13.36 -9.41
CA GLU A 239 0.14 14.07 -8.93
C GLU A 239 0.03 15.43 -9.64
N SER A 240 -1.12 15.70 -10.25
CA SER A 240 -1.45 17.06 -10.66
C SER A 240 -1.91 17.81 -9.42
N ARG A 241 -1.19 18.84 -9.00
CA ARG A 241 -1.64 19.76 -7.94
C ARG A 241 -2.83 20.65 -8.34
N ALA A 242 -3.56 20.28 -9.39
CA ALA A 242 -4.81 20.91 -9.74
C ALA A 242 -5.87 20.32 -8.80
N ASN A 243 -6.00 20.95 -7.62
CA ASN A 243 -7.20 21.13 -6.79
C ASN A 243 -6.79 21.80 -5.49
#